data_AF-A0A4R0JAK9-F1
#
_entry.id   AF-A0A4R0JAK9-F1
#
_cell.length_a   1.000
_cell.length_b   1.000
_cell.length_c   1.000
_cell.angle_alpha   90.00
_cell.angle_beta   90.00
_cell.angle_gamma   90.00
#
_symmetry.space_group_name_H-M   'P 1'
#
loop_
_entity.id
_entity.type
_entity.pdbx_description
1 polymer ?
#
loop_
_entity_poly.entity_id
_entity_poly.type
_entity_poly.pdbx_seq_one_letter_code
_entity_poly.pdbx_strand_id
1 'polypeptide(L)'
;MASPHGTTSTPFKQPRAVWAVAFACVISFMGIGLVDPILPALASSLQATPSQVSLLFTSYLVVTAVAMLVVGWFSSRFGAKRTLIIGLALIVVFAALAGASGSIGGIVGFRAGWGLGNALFISTSLAVIVASASGGFAGAIILYETALGLGIAVGPLLGGELGSISWRGPFFGVAVLMAIALVATAVFVPSLPKPEHKTSLAAPLKALRHRGLLTMGLMALLYNWGFFTMLGYAPYPMEIDAHRLGLVFTGWGLLVAAFSVFVAPRLQARFGTAPVLYVNLFALGIVMAAIAAGVHTPTVVIVAVIVSGAFIGINNTLTTQAVMLVSPVERPVASSAYGFVRFIGGGLAPFAAGKLADATNLSVPFYLGGLAFLLAIAVLATGHRLVKAAEQNPAEGDTVLPSLQRVGAAPSAQYRPVIVAVGATEDAAAVVDAAALVARNAGTTLEVVHVRETAVVEELALDAEDAEQAHAAVVGHLDRLAAHHIAATGQVLTSVGDHAAAGRALARHATDVGARAIALGRSPRGPVAQFSDGSITSAVTHAATCTVILLEPDKDPDTLTESRLRELRDTAAA
;
A
#
# COMPACT_ATOMS: atom_id res chain seq x y z
N MET A 1 -2.61 3.71 43.07
CA MET A 1 -3.33 2.68 42.29
C MET A 1 -3.45 3.20 40.87
N ALA A 2 -2.92 2.46 39.90
CA ALA A 2 -2.88 2.86 38.50
C ALA A 2 -4.28 2.75 37.87
N SER A 3 -4.65 3.76 37.10
CA SER A 3 -5.90 3.88 36.31
C SER A 3 -5.54 4.06 34.82
N PRO A 4 -6.41 3.66 33.90
CA PRO A 4 -6.07 2.81 32.75
C PRO A 4 -5.67 3.57 31.49
N HIS A 5 -4.86 2.91 30.66
CA HIS A 5 -4.47 3.34 29.32
C HIS A 5 -5.68 3.70 28.44
N GLY A 6 -5.71 4.93 27.92
CA GLY A 6 -6.68 5.38 26.93
C GLY A 6 -6.62 4.53 25.67
N THR A 7 -7.79 4.10 25.20
CA THR A 7 -7.96 3.22 24.04
C THR A 7 -7.43 3.88 22.78
N THR A 8 -6.35 3.33 22.24
CA THR A 8 -5.99 3.42 20.82
C THR A 8 -7.22 3.08 19.98
N SER A 9 -7.46 3.82 18.89
CA SER A 9 -8.49 3.44 17.91
C SER A 9 -8.17 2.02 17.42
N THR A 10 -8.89 1.04 17.96
CA THR A 10 -8.59 -0.36 17.69
C THR A 10 -8.83 -0.64 16.22
N PRO A 11 -7.89 -1.31 15.51
CA PRO A 11 -8.05 -1.63 14.09
C PRO A 11 -9.30 -2.47 13.78
N PHE A 12 -9.95 -3.01 14.81
CA PHE A 12 -11.16 -3.83 14.75
C PHE A 12 -12.49 -3.05 14.78
N LYS A 13 -12.49 -1.72 15.03
CA LYS A 13 -13.71 -0.88 14.94
C LYS A 13 -13.79 -0.15 13.60
N GLN A 14 -14.01 -0.90 12.53
CA GLN A 14 -14.11 -0.35 11.17
C GLN A 14 -15.56 -0.32 10.65
N PRO A 15 -15.91 0.59 9.72
CA PRO A 15 -17.20 0.61 9.05
C PRO A 15 -17.49 -0.70 8.30
N ARG A 16 -18.78 -1.01 8.08
CA ARG A 16 -19.21 -2.22 7.35
C ARG A 16 -18.63 -2.31 5.93
N ALA A 17 -18.45 -1.16 5.27
CA ALA A 17 -17.80 -1.06 3.96
C ALA A 17 -16.38 -1.64 3.97
N VAL A 18 -15.60 -1.30 4.99
CA VAL A 18 -14.21 -1.74 5.13
C VAL A 18 -14.13 -3.24 5.36
N TRP A 19 -14.99 -3.78 6.23
CA TRP A 19 -15.07 -5.22 6.45
C TRP A 19 -15.52 -6.00 5.21
N ALA A 20 -16.45 -5.44 4.42
CA ALA A 20 -16.88 -6.05 3.17
C ALA A 20 -15.72 -6.18 2.17
N VAL A 21 -14.91 -5.12 2.01
CA VAL A 21 -13.77 -5.14 1.10
C VAL A 21 -12.60 -5.95 1.67
N ALA A 22 -12.33 -5.88 2.97
CA ALA A 22 -11.31 -6.70 3.61
C ALA A 22 -11.63 -8.20 3.51
N PHE A 23 -12.89 -8.59 3.70
CA PHE A 23 -13.35 -9.96 3.44
C PHE A 23 -13.11 -10.35 1.98
N ALA A 24 -13.51 -9.49 1.04
CA ALA A 24 -13.24 -9.72 -0.38
C ALA A 24 -11.74 -9.90 -0.68
N CYS A 25 -10.86 -9.11 -0.03
CA CYS A 25 -9.41 -9.23 -0.16
C CYS A 25 -8.91 -10.59 0.30
N VAL A 26 -9.33 -11.08 1.47
CA VAL A 26 -8.96 -12.40 1.98
C VAL A 26 -9.26 -13.47 0.93
N ILE A 27 -10.48 -13.47 0.38
CA ILE A 27 -10.91 -14.47 -0.60
C ILE A 27 -10.15 -14.32 -1.93
N SER A 28 -9.85 -13.09 -2.35
CA SER A 28 -9.13 -12.82 -3.61
C SER A 28 -7.70 -13.33 -3.56
N PHE A 29 -6.99 -13.08 -2.46
CA PHE A 29 -5.63 -13.55 -2.27
C PHE A 29 -5.56 -15.06 -2.04
N MET A 30 -6.57 -15.63 -1.38
CA MET A 30 -6.75 -17.08 -1.27
C MET A 30 -6.83 -17.76 -2.64
N GLY A 31 -7.49 -17.15 -3.63
CA GLY A 31 -7.73 -17.74 -4.95
C GLY A 31 -6.47 -18.14 -5.72
N ILE A 32 -5.29 -17.61 -5.35
CA ILE A 32 -4.01 -18.02 -5.94
C ILE A 32 -3.57 -19.38 -5.38
N GLY A 33 -3.59 -19.55 -4.06
CA GLY A 33 -3.09 -20.77 -3.39
C GLY A 33 -4.13 -21.87 -3.18
N LEU A 34 -5.42 -21.56 -3.36
CA LEU A 34 -6.52 -22.49 -3.15
C LEU A 34 -6.60 -23.59 -4.22
N VAL A 35 -5.96 -23.40 -5.38
CA VAL A 35 -5.94 -24.39 -6.48
C VAL A 35 -4.73 -25.32 -6.36
N ASP A 36 -3.68 -24.95 -5.62
CA ASP A 36 -2.43 -25.71 -5.53
C ASP A 36 -2.62 -27.15 -5.02
N PRO A 37 -3.40 -27.39 -3.94
CA PRO A 37 -3.56 -28.74 -3.39
C PRO A 37 -4.35 -29.68 -4.30
N ILE A 38 -5.10 -29.15 -5.27
CA ILE A 38 -5.95 -29.96 -6.16
C ILE A 38 -5.31 -30.27 -7.51
N LEU A 39 -4.12 -29.72 -7.82
CA LEU A 39 -3.50 -29.93 -9.14
C LEU A 39 -3.32 -31.42 -9.49
N PRO A 40 -2.81 -32.28 -8.59
CA PRO A 40 -2.65 -33.70 -8.92
C PRO A 40 -4.00 -34.43 -9.12
N ALA A 41 -5.01 -34.08 -8.31
CA ALA A 41 -6.36 -34.64 -8.42
C ALA A 41 -7.06 -34.19 -9.72
N LEU A 42 -6.83 -32.95 -10.15
CA LEU A 42 -7.36 -32.38 -11.39
C LEU A 42 -6.67 -33.00 -12.61
N ALA A 43 -5.34 -33.19 -12.56
CA ALA A 43 -4.55 -33.85 -13.60
C ALA A 43 -5.05 -35.28 -13.87
N SER A 44 -5.19 -36.07 -12.82
CA SER A 44 -5.67 -37.46 -12.90
C SER A 44 -7.12 -37.56 -13.37
N SER A 45 -8.03 -36.72 -12.82
CA SER A 45 -9.45 -36.76 -13.17
C SER A 45 -9.76 -36.37 -14.61
N LEU A 46 -8.98 -35.46 -15.19
CA LEU A 46 -9.17 -34.97 -16.55
C LEU A 46 -8.19 -35.57 -17.56
N GLN A 47 -7.36 -36.55 -17.13
CA GLN A 47 -6.31 -37.16 -17.95
C GLN A 47 -5.41 -36.12 -18.61
N ALA A 48 -5.06 -35.07 -17.86
CA ALA A 48 -4.27 -33.95 -18.32
C ALA A 48 -2.83 -34.08 -17.83
N THR A 49 -1.87 -33.65 -18.65
CA THR A 49 -0.46 -33.62 -18.25
C THR A 49 -0.22 -32.54 -17.19
N PRO A 50 0.83 -32.67 -16.35
CA PRO A 50 1.21 -31.61 -15.41
C PRO A 50 1.40 -30.25 -16.10
N SER A 51 1.97 -30.23 -17.31
CA SER A 51 2.13 -29.00 -18.10
C SER A 51 0.78 -28.37 -18.50
N GLN A 52 -0.23 -29.17 -18.86
CA GLN A 52 -1.57 -28.69 -19.16
C GLN A 52 -2.28 -28.15 -17.92
N VAL A 53 -2.09 -28.77 -16.76
CA VAL A 53 -2.67 -28.29 -15.50
C VAL A 53 -1.99 -27.01 -15.01
N SER A 54 -0.67 -26.89 -15.20
CA SER A 54 0.06 -25.66 -14.88
C SER A 54 -0.43 -24.43 -15.67
N LEU A 55 -1.10 -24.61 -16.82
CA LEU A 55 -1.73 -23.51 -17.56
C LEU A 55 -2.82 -22.79 -16.75
N LEU A 56 -3.36 -23.39 -15.69
CA LEU A 56 -4.30 -22.73 -14.78
C LEU A 56 -3.65 -21.54 -14.04
N PHE A 57 -2.34 -21.60 -13.76
CA PHE A 57 -1.58 -20.46 -13.25
C PHE A 57 -1.23 -19.50 -14.37
N THR A 58 -0.75 -20.04 -15.49
CA THR A 58 -0.31 -19.22 -16.63
C THR A 58 -1.42 -18.32 -17.14
N SER A 59 -2.58 -18.89 -17.46
CA SER A 59 -3.76 -18.14 -17.92
C SER A 59 -4.17 -17.06 -16.92
N TYR A 60 -4.28 -17.41 -15.65
CA TYR A 60 -4.66 -16.47 -14.59
C TYR A 60 -3.65 -15.33 -14.41
N LEU A 61 -2.37 -15.64 -14.24
CA LEU A 61 -1.33 -14.65 -13.91
C LEU A 61 -0.96 -13.80 -15.12
N VAL A 62 -0.87 -14.37 -16.32
CA VAL A 62 -0.58 -13.59 -17.55
C VAL A 62 -1.71 -12.63 -17.85
N VAL A 63 -2.97 -13.07 -17.78
CA VAL A 63 -4.11 -12.15 -17.99
C VAL A 63 -4.18 -11.12 -16.88
N THR A 64 -3.92 -11.49 -15.63
CA THR A 64 -3.80 -10.52 -14.52
C THR A 64 -2.72 -9.48 -14.83
N ALA A 65 -1.53 -9.91 -15.28
CA ALA A 65 -0.42 -9.04 -15.60
C ALA A 65 -0.79 -8.02 -16.68
N VAL A 66 -1.34 -8.49 -17.80
CA VAL A 66 -1.75 -7.62 -18.92
C VAL A 66 -2.87 -6.68 -18.49
N ALA A 67 -3.85 -7.17 -17.72
CA ALA A 67 -4.94 -6.36 -17.22
C ALA A 67 -4.46 -5.23 -16.30
N MET A 68 -3.42 -5.45 -15.48
CA MET A 68 -2.85 -4.40 -14.62
C MET A 68 -2.42 -3.14 -15.38
N LEU A 69 -2.03 -3.25 -16.66
CA LEU A 69 -1.69 -2.08 -17.49
C LEU A 69 -2.91 -1.21 -17.82
N VAL A 70 -4.11 -1.79 -17.83
CA VAL A 70 -5.37 -1.15 -18.25
C VAL A 70 -6.21 -0.71 -17.06
N VAL A 71 -6.02 -1.35 -15.91
CA VAL A 71 -6.88 -1.20 -14.74
C VAL A 71 -6.90 0.24 -14.20
N GLY A 72 -5.77 0.96 -14.14
CA GLY A 72 -5.76 2.36 -13.71
C GLY A 72 -6.56 3.29 -14.64
N TRP A 73 -6.47 3.04 -15.95
CA TRP A 73 -7.28 3.77 -16.94
C TRP A 73 -8.78 3.49 -16.79
N PHE A 74 -9.13 2.24 -16.47
CA PHE A 74 -10.51 1.82 -16.25
C PHE A 74 -11.06 2.41 -14.95
N SER A 75 -10.34 2.26 -13.85
CA SER A 75 -10.73 2.75 -12.52
C SER A 75 -10.94 4.27 -12.50
N SER A 76 -10.04 5.04 -13.13
CA SER A 76 -10.15 6.50 -13.21
C SER A 76 -11.40 6.99 -13.97
N ARG A 77 -11.98 6.18 -14.86
CA ARG A 77 -13.17 6.57 -15.65
C ARG A 77 -14.49 6.10 -15.03
N PHE A 78 -14.50 4.85 -14.59
CA PHE A 78 -15.71 4.21 -14.06
C PHE A 78 -15.87 4.41 -12.54
N GLY A 79 -14.81 4.78 -11.84
CA GLY A 79 -14.76 4.95 -10.39
C GLY A 79 -14.43 3.64 -9.67
N ALA A 80 -13.85 3.75 -8.47
CA ALA A 80 -13.33 2.61 -7.72
C ALA A 80 -14.43 1.58 -7.38
N LYS A 81 -15.59 2.01 -6.86
CA LYS A 81 -16.71 1.10 -6.51
C LYS A 81 -17.18 0.25 -7.70
N ARG A 82 -17.38 0.86 -8.87
CA ARG A 82 -17.86 0.14 -10.06
C ARG A 82 -16.83 -0.87 -10.55
N THR A 83 -15.56 -0.47 -10.58
CA THR A 83 -14.46 -1.35 -10.96
C THR A 83 -14.34 -2.56 -10.03
N LEU A 84 -14.45 -2.33 -8.71
CA LEU A 84 -14.45 -3.38 -7.69
C LEU A 84 -15.60 -4.38 -7.89
N ILE A 85 -16.83 -3.88 -8.09
CA ILE A 85 -18.03 -4.71 -8.33
C ILE A 85 -17.90 -5.52 -9.62
N ILE A 86 -17.42 -4.92 -10.71
CA ILE A 86 -17.18 -5.62 -11.99
C ILE A 86 -16.13 -6.72 -11.78
N GLY A 87 -15.03 -6.42 -11.10
CA GLY A 87 -14.00 -7.39 -10.77
C GLY A 87 -14.55 -8.59 -10.01
N LEU A 88 -15.30 -8.34 -8.93
CA LEU A 88 -15.96 -9.38 -8.13
C LEU A 88 -16.95 -10.22 -8.95
N ALA A 89 -17.79 -9.57 -9.77
CA ALA A 89 -18.75 -10.28 -10.62
C ALA A 89 -18.06 -11.21 -11.63
N LEU A 90 -16.97 -10.76 -12.26
CA LEU A 90 -16.17 -11.60 -13.15
C LEU A 90 -15.57 -12.79 -12.40
N ILE A 91 -15.02 -12.57 -11.20
CA ILE A 91 -14.48 -13.66 -10.38
C ILE A 91 -15.54 -14.71 -10.09
N VAL A 92 -16.73 -14.30 -9.63
CA VAL A 92 -17.85 -15.21 -9.30
C VAL A 92 -18.25 -16.05 -10.51
N VAL A 93 -18.51 -15.39 -11.65
CA VAL A 93 -18.97 -16.06 -12.88
C VAL A 93 -17.91 -17.03 -13.37
N PHE A 94 -16.67 -16.59 -13.50
CA PHE A 94 -15.60 -17.43 -14.04
C PHE A 94 -15.17 -18.55 -13.09
N ALA A 95 -15.21 -18.35 -11.77
CA ALA A 95 -14.96 -19.41 -10.80
C ALA A 95 -16.06 -20.49 -10.87
N ALA A 96 -17.34 -20.11 -10.95
CA ALA A 96 -18.43 -21.06 -11.12
C ALA A 96 -18.33 -21.84 -12.44
N LEU A 97 -18.01 -21.16 -13.55
CA LEU A 97 -17.80 -21.80 -14.85
C LEU A 97 -16.59 -22.75 -14.84
N ALA A 98 -15.50 -22.39 -14.17
CA ALA A 98 -14.34 -23.25 -13.99
C ALA A 98 -14.71 -24.53 -13.21
N GLY A 99 -15.47 -24.41 -12.12
CA GLY A 99 -15.97 -25.56 -11.36
C GLY A 99 -16.92 -26.45 -12.17
N ALA A 100 -17.74 -25.87 -13.06
CA ALA A 100 -18.65 -26.61 -13.91
C ALA A 100 -17.98 -27.23 -15.16
N SER A 101 -16.79 -26.77 -15.55
CA SER A 101 -16.12 -27.20 -16.77
C SER A 101 -15.74 -28.68 -16.74
N GLY A 102 -16.00 -29.39 -17.84
CA GLY A 102 -15.62 -30.79 -18.04
C GLY A 102 -14.27 -31.00 -18.73
N SER A 103 -13.54 -29.93 -19.10
CA SER A 103 -12.27 -30.03 -19.82
C SER A 103 -11.20 -29.09 -19.25
N ILE A 104 -9.94 -29.50 -19.37
CA ILE A 104 -8.80 -28.71 -18.92
C ILE A 104 -8.72 -27.36 -19.66
N GLY A 105 -8.94 -27.35 -20.97
CA GLY A 105 -8.94 -26.14 -21.78
C GLY A 105 -10.04 -25.15 -21.37
N GLY A 106 -11.24 -25.64 -21.03
CA GLY A 106 -12.30 -24.81 -20.48
C GLY A 106 -11.90 -24.17 -19.15
N ILE A 107 -11.33 -24.96 -18.23
CA ILE A 107 -10.87 -24.45 -16.93
C ILE A 107 -9.78 -23.39 -17.11
N VAL A 108 -8.81 -23.61 -18.01
CA VAL A 108 -7.76 -22.64 -18.36
C VAL A 108 -8.37 -21.33 -18.91
N GLY A 109 -9.35 -21.42 -19.81
CA GLY A 109 -10.04 -20.24 -20.33
C GLY A 109 -10.80 -19.46 -19.25
N PHE A 110 -11.52 -20.15 -18.36
CA PHE A 110 -12.22 -19.50 -17.26
C PHE A 110 -11.25 -18.93 -16.21
N ARG A 111 -10.10 -19.56 -15.99
CA ARG A 111 -9.02 -19.01 -15.15
C ARG A 111 -8.44 -17.71 -15.70
N ALA A 112 -8.36 -17.53 -17.02
CA ALA A 112 -8.02 -16.24 -17.61
C ALA A 112 -9.05 -15.15 -17.26
N GLY A 113 -10.35 -15.45 -17.43
CA GLY A 113 -11.44 -14.53 -17.06
C GLY A 113 -11.45 -14.18 -15.57
N TRP A 114 -11.16 -15.15 -14.71
CA TRP A 114 -10.97 -14.92 -13.28
C TRP A 114 -9.78 -13.97 -13.03
N GLY A 115 -8.63 -14.20 -13.68
CA GLY A 115 -7.46 -13.31 -13.57
C GLY A 115 -7.77 -11.85 -13.92
N LEU A 116 -8.57 -11.62 -14.97
CA LEU A 116 -9.06 -10.29 -15.32
C LEU A 116 -9.88 -9.65 -14.18
N GLY A 117 -10.82 -10.41 -13.61
CA GLY A 117 -11.61 -9.95 -12.46
C GLY A 117 -10.75 -9.61 -11.25
N ASN A 118 -9.74 -10.45 -10.97
CA ASN A 118 -8.81 -10.25 -9.87
C ASN A 118 -7.94 -9.00 -10.06
N ALA A 119 -7.50 -8.70 -11.29
CA ALA A 119 -6.74 -7.48 -11.57
C ALA A 119 -7.56 -6.21 -11.28
N LEU A 120 -8.83 -6.17 -11.71
CA LEU A 120 -9.75 -5.05 -11.44
C LEU A 120 -10.06 -4.91 -9.94
N PHE A 121 -10.19 -6.04 -9.24
CA PHE A 121 -10.46 -6.05 -7.81
C PHE A 121 -9.26 -5.54 -6.99
N ILE A 122 -8.08 -6.16 -7.15
CA ILE A 122 -6.92 -5.86 -6.30
C ILE A 122 -6.56 -4.38 -6.37
N SER A 123 -6.51 -3.80 -7.58
CA SER A 123 -6.13 -2.40 -7.76
C SER A 123 -7.04 -1.41 -7.04
N THR A 124 -8.33 -1.74 -6.86
CA THR A 124 -9.33 -0.81 -6.33
C THR A 124 -9.67 -1.09 -4.88
N SER A 125 -9.41 -2.30 -4.40
CA SER A 125 -9.73 -2.74 -3.05
C SER A 125 -9.03 -1.92 -1.96
N LEU A 126 -7.72 -1.66 -2.10
CA LEU A 126 -6.96 -0.85 -1.14
C LEU A 126 -7.49 0.59 -1.10
N ALA A 127 -7.71 1.22 -2.26
CA ALA A 127 -8.23 2.57 -2.35
C ALA A 127 -9.59 2.70 -1.65
N VAL A 128 -10.48 1.72 -1.81
CA VAL A 128 -11.79 1.69 -1.14
C VAL A 128 -11.64 1.50 0.37
N ILE A 129 -10.75 0.62 0.83
CA ILE A 129 -10.48 0.40 2.26
C ILE A 129 -9.94 1.69 2.89
N VAL A 130 -8.96 2.34 2.28
CA VAL A 130 -8.38 3.60 2.76
C VAL A 130 -9.43 4.70 2.83
N ALA A 131 -10.21 4.88 1.75
CA ALA A 131 -11.24 5.92 1.70
C ALA A 131 -12.41 5.69 2.68
N SER A 132 -12.61 4.45 3.14
CA SER A 132 -13.73 4.08 4.01
C SER A 132 -13.31 3.80 5.47
N ALA A 133 -12.00 3.79 5.79
CA ALA A 133 -11.49 3.42 7.11
C ALA A 133 -11.61 4.54 8.14
N SER A 134 -11.98 4.17 9.36
CA SER A 134 -12.07 5.08 10.52
C SER A 134 -10.74 5.24 11.26
N GLY A 135 -9.79 4.32 11.06
CA GLY A 135 -8.48 4.29 11.73
C GLY A 135 -7.37 5.08 11.04
N GLY A 136 -7.73 5.93 10.07
CA GLY A 136 -6.77 6.62 9.20
C GLY A 136 -5.99 5.67 8.28
N PHE A 137 -5.06 6.24 7.52
CA PHE A 137 -4.30 5.53 6.48
C PHE A 137 -3.51 4.33 7.02
N ALA A 138 -2.81 4.50 8.15
CA ALA A 138 -2.02 3.43 8.75
C ALA A 138 -2.88 2.23 9.17
N GLY A 139 -4.06 2.47 9.77
CA GLY A 139 -4.99 1.41 10.15
C GLY A 139 -5.56 0.66 8.94
N ALA A 140 -5.83 1.38 7.85
CA ALA A 140 -6.30 0.81 6.58
C ALA A 140 -5.26 -0.13 5.94
N ILE A 141 -3.98 0.29 5.91
CA ILE A 141 -2.89 -0.55 5.39
C ILE A 141 -2.73 -1.80 6.24
N ILE A 142 -2.69 -1.67 7.57
CA ILE A 142 -2.54 -2.82 8.47
C ILE A 142 -3.67 -3.83 8.22
N LEU A 143 -4.92 -3.36 8.07
CA LEU A 143 -6.05 -4.24 7.79
C LEU A 143 -5.91 -4.93 6.42
N TYR A 144 -5.50 -4.19 5.38
CA TYR A 144 -5.30 -4.75 4.05
C TYR A 144 -4.20 -5.82 4.02
N GLU A 145 -3.05 -5.52 4.63
CA GLU A 145 -1.93 -6.47 4.74
C GLU A 145 -2.30 -7.69 5.59
N THR A 146 -3.11 -7.49 6.65
CA THR A 146 -3.66 -8.59 7.44
C THR A 146 -4.60 -9.46 6.62
N ALA A 147 -5.48 -8.85 5.82
CA ALA A 147 -6.37 -9.58 4.91
C ALA A 147 -5.59 -10.36 3.84
N LEU A 148 -4.54 -9.77 3.28
CA LEU A 148 -3.62 -10.42 2.35
C LEU A 148 -2.93 -11.62 2.99
N GLY A 149 -2.30 -11.42 4.16
CA GLY A 149 -1.60 -12.48 4.88
C GLY A 149 -2.53 -13.62 5.27
N LEU A 150 -3.74 -13.30 5.75
CA LEU A 150 -4.76 -14.29 6.07
C LEU A 150 -5.21 -15.07 4.83
N GLY A 151 -5.44 -14.39 3.70
CA GLY A 151 -5.82 -15.05 2.44
C GLY A 151 -4.76 -16.04 1.95
N ILE A 152 -3.47 -15.65 2.00
CA ILE A 152 -2.35 -16.53 1.62
C ILE A 152 -2.25 -17.75 2.53
N ALA A 153 -2.42 -17.57 3.85
CA ALA A 153 -2.30 -18.67 4.80
C ALA A 153 -3.49 -19.64 4.77
N VAL A 154 -4.73 -19.11 4.69
CA VAL A 154 -5.96 -19.91 4.76
C VAL A 154 -6.31 -20.56 3.43
N GLY A 155 -5.85 -19.99 2.32
CA GLY A 155 -6.25 -20.45 0.99
C GLY A 155 -5.91 -21.90 0.69
N PRO A 156 -4.67 -22.36 0.91
CA PRO A 156 -4.33 -23.74 0.69
C PRO A 156 -5.02 -24.71 1.66
N LEU A 157 -5.30 -24.29 2.90
CA LEU A 157 -6.08 -25.10 3.84
C LEU A 157 -7.47 -25.38 3.29
N LEU A 158 -8.22 -24.32 2.95
CA LEU A 158 -9.57 -24.47 2.39
C LEU A 158 -9.56 -25.16 1.03
N GLY A 159 -8.54 -24.91 0.21
CA GLY A 159 -8.34 -25.60 -1.07
C GLY A 159 -8.14 -27.10 -0.91
N GLY A 160 -7.33 -27.51 0.07
CA GLY A 160 -7.11 -28.92 0.40
C GLY A 160 -8.35 -29.60 0.97
N GLU A 161 -9.04 -28.94 1.92
CA GLU A 161 -10.29 -29.46 2.50
C GLU A 161 -11.38 -29.65 1.45
N LEU A 162 -11.70 -28.59 0.69
CA LEU A 162 -12.71 -28.67 -0.36
C LEU A 162 -12.28 -29.63 -1.47
N GLY A 163 -10.98 -29.65 -1.79
CA GLY A 163 -10.36 -30.53 -2.77
C GLY A 163 -10.45 -32.01 -2.42
N SER A 164 -10.40 -32.34 -1.12
CA SER A 164 -10.55 -33.70 -0.62
C SER A 164 -11.95 -34.28 -0.86
N ILE A 165 -12.97 -33.43 -0.89
CA ILE A 165 -14.34 -33.78 -1.24
C ILE A 165 -14.47 -33.90 -2.76
N SER A 166 -14.01 -32.88 -3.48
CA SER A 166 -13.96 -32.86 -4.93
C SER A 166 -12.97 -31.79 -5.40
N TRP A 167 -12.17 -32.08 -6.43
CA TRP A 167 -11.31 -31.07 -7.06
C TRP A 167 -12.10 -29.85 -7.57
N ARG A 168 -13.42 -29.98 -7.77
CA ARG A 168 -14.32 -28.87 -8.12
C ARG A 168 -14.68 -27.96 -6.95
N GLY A 169 -14.63 -28.48 -5.73
CA GLY A 169 -15.03 -27.81 -4.49
C GLY A 169 -14.39 -26.44 -4.31
N PRO A 170 -13.06 -26.29 -4.48
CA PRO A 170 -12.40 -24.99 -4.34
C PRO A 170 -12.94 -23.91 -5.30
N PHE A 171 -13.25 -24.25 -6.55
CA PHE A 171 -13.81 -23.31 -7.52
C PHE A 171 -15.19 -22.78 -7.10
N PHE A 172 -16.09 -23.68 -6.68
CA PHE A 172 -17.41 -23.29 -6.19
C PHE A 172 -17.34 -22.57 -4.84
N GLY A 173 -16.41 -22.97 -3.97
CA GLY A 173 -16.16 -22.30 -2.69
C GLY A 173 -15.78 -20.83 -2.90
N VAL A 174 -14.85 -20.54 -3.81
CA VAL A 174 -14.53 -19.16 -4.18
C VAL A 174 -15.73 -18.45 -4.80
N ALA A 175 -16.46 -19.09 -5.71
CA ALA A 175 -17.63 -18.47 -6.34
C ALA A 175 -18.67 -18.02 -5.30
N VAL A 176 -18.96 -18.86 -4.30
CA VAL A 176 -19.92 -18.54 -3.22
C VAL A 176 -19.38 -17.43 -2.32
N LEU A 177 -18.14 -17.55 -1.84
CA LEU A 177 -17.55 -16.56 -0.93
C LEU A 177 -17.40 -15.19 -1.61
N MET A 178 -17.04 -15.17 -2.90
CA MET A 178 -16.98 -13.93 -3.69
C MET A 178 -18.35 -13.38 -4.04
N ALA A 179 -19.39 -14.21 -4.17
CA ALA A 179 -20.76 -13.73 -4.35
C ALA A 179 -21.25 -13.01 -3.08
N ILE A 180 -20.92 -13.54 -1.90
CA ILE A 180 -21.19 -12.87 -0.62
C ILE A 180 -20.44 -11.53 -0.57
N ALA A 181 -19.14 -11.53 -0.92
CA ALA A 181 -18.34 -10.32 -0.98
C ALA A 181 -18.87 -9.28 -1.98
N LEU A 182 -19.36 -9.73 -3.14
CA LEU A 182 -19.98 -8.89 -4.17
C LEU A 182 -21.24 -8.21 -3.64
N VAL A 183 -22.14 -8.96 -3.01
CA VAL A 183 -23.37 -8.40 -2.42
C VAL A 183 -23.03 -7.42 -1.29
N ALA A 184 -22.14 -7.81 -0.38
CA ALA A 184 -21.70 -6.95 0.72
C ALA A 184 -21.07 -5.64 0.22
N THR A 185 -20.22 -5.74 -0.81
CA THR A 185 -19.59 -4.58 -1.46
C THR A 185 -20.62 -3.69 -2.14
N ALA A 186 -21.56 -4.26 -2.90
CA ALA A 186 -22.60 -3.51 -3.59
C ALA A 186 -23.47 -2.69 -2.62
N VAL A 187 -23.83 -3.30 -1.49
CA VAL A 187 -24.71 -2.73 -0.47
C VAL A 187 -23.99 -1.75 0.46
N PHE A 188 -22.81 -2.10 0.99
CA PHE A 188 -22.18 -1.32 2.06
C PHE A 188 -21.15 -0.29 1.60
N VAL A 189 -20.52 -0.46 0.44
CA VAL A 189 -19.50 0.49 -0.04
C VAL A 189 -20.18 1.72 -0.67
N PRO A 190 -19.92 2.95 -0.21
CA PRO A 190 -20.47 4.15 -0.84
C PRO A 190 -19.82 4.43 -2.20
N SER A 191 -20.50 5.19 -3.05
CA SER A 191 -19.90 5.68 -4.29
C SER A 191 -18.84 6.73 -3.95
N LEU A 192 -17.57 6.43 -4.24
CA LEU A 192 -16.46 7.35 -4.03
C LEU A 192 -16.36 8.37 -5.18
N PRO A 193 -15.87 9.59 -4.92
CA PRO A 193 -15.54 10.56 -5.96
C PRO A 193 -14.59 9.95 -7.00
N LYS A 194 -14.75 10.36 -8.25
CA LYS A 194 -13.84 9.91 -9.30
C LYS A 194 -12.52 10.68 -9.21
N PRO A 195 -11.40 10.05 -9.59
CA PRO A 195 -10.13 10.75 -9.80
C PRO A 195 -10.29 11.98 -10.71
N GLU A 196 -9.75 13.12 -10.28
CA GLU A 196 -9.68 14.33 -11.12
C GLU A 196 -8.76 14.13 -12.33
N HIS A 197 -7.66 13.40 -12.14
CA HIS A 197 -6.74 13.05 -13.22
C HIS A 197 -6.98 11.65 -13.78
N LYS A 198 -7.07 11.57 -15.11
CA LYS A 198 -7.24 10.31 -15.84
C LYS A 198 -5.88 9.67 -16.10
N THR A 199 -5.67 8.46 -15.60
CA THR A 199 -4.47 7.69 -15.90
C THR A 199 -4.43 7.31 -17.39
N SER A 200 -3.25 7.45 -18.01
CA SER A 200 -2.99 7.03 -19.38
C SER A 200 -2.64 5.54 -19.45
N LEU A 201 -3.11 4.84 -20.49
CA LEU A 201 -2.78 3.43 -20.75
C LEU A 201 -1.27 3.21 -20.97
N ALA A 202 -0.58 4.22 -21.48
CA ALA A 202 0.86 4.13 -21.76
C ALA A 202 1.73 4.41 -20.52
N ALA A 203 1.15 4.89 -19.41
CA ALA A 203 1.92 5.34 -18.26
C ALA A 203 2.77 4.21 -17.64
N PRO A 204 2.24 3.00 -17.38
CA PRO A 204 3.04 1.91 -16.79
C PRO A 204 4.17 1.45 -17.72
N LEU A 205 3.89 1.35 -19.03
CA LEU A 205 4.91 0.96 -20.02
C LEU A 205 5.99 2.05 -20.17
N LYS A 206 5.61 3.33 -20.12
CA LYS A 206 6.57 4.44 -20.12
C LYS A 206 7.42 4.44 -18.85
N ALA A 207 6.83 4.08 -17.70
CA ALA A 207 7.55 4.00 -16.44
C ALA A 207 8.68 2.95 -16.47
N LEU A 208 8.50 1.83 -17.18
CA LEU A 208 9.55 0.83 -17.38
C LEU A 208 10.79 1.35 -18.14
N ARG A 209 10.76 2.57 -18.68
CA ARG A 209 11.96 3.22 -19.24
C ARG A 209 12.92 3.70 -18.15
N HIS A 210 12.45 3.87 -16.91
CA HIS A 210 13.29 4.24 -15.78
C HIS A 210 14.12 3.04 -15.32
N ARG A 211 15.44 3.23 -15.28
CA ARG A 211 16.39 2.15 -15.00
C ARG A 211 16.14 1.47 -13.66
N GLY A 212 15.84 2.21 -12.59
CA GLY A 212 15.55 1.64 -11.26
C GLY A 212 14.35 0.69 -11.29
N LEU A 213 13.24 1.16 -11.86
CA LEU A 213 12.02 0.38 -11.98
C LEU A 213 12.20 -0.84 -12.91
N LEU A 214 12.90 -0.69 -14.04
CA LEU A 214 13.19 -1.80 -14.95
C LEU A 214 14.06 -2.86 -14.30
N THR A 215 15.16 -2.47 -13.66
CA THR A 215 16.08 -3.41 -13.00
C THR A 215 15.36 -4.18 -11.89
N MET A 216 14.57 -3.49 -11.06
CA MET A 216 13.80 -4.15 -10.00
C MET A 216 12.67 -5.01 -10.57
N GLY A 217 12.01 -4.59 -11.65
CA GLY A 217 11.01 -5.39 -12.36
C GLY A 217 11.60 -6.68 -12.93
N LEU A 218 12.75 -6.61 -13.60
CA LEU A 218 13.45 -7.79 -14.15
C LEU A 218 13.93 -8.74 -13.06
N MET A 219 14.47 -8.21 -11.95
CA MET A 219 14.82 -9.03 -10.79
C MET A 219 13.59 -9.75 -10.23
N ALA A 220 12.47 -9.04 -10.11
CA ALA A 220 11.22 -9.61 -9.61
C ALA A 220 10.59 -10.62 -10.57
N LEU A 221 10.75 -10.45 -11.89
CA LEU A 221 10.38 -11.44 -12.90
C LEU A 221 11.15 -12.74 -12.70
N LEU A 222 12.48 -12.67 -12.55
CA LEU A 222 13.32 -13.85 -12.33
C LEU A 222 13.03 -14.52 -11.00
N TYR A 223 12.83 -13.74 -9.94
CA TYR A 223 12.35 -14.25 -8.65
C TYR A 223 10.98 -14.94 -8.79
N ASN A 224 10.01 -14.33 -9.47
CA ASN A 224 8.69 -14.94 -9.64
C ASN A 224 8.75 -16.18 -10.53
N TRP A 225 9.69 -16.25 -11.46
CA TRP A 225 9.93 -17.45 -12.24
C TRP A 225 10.30 -18.63 -11.35
N GLY A 226 11.30 -18.46 -10.48
CA GLY A 226 11.70 -19.52 -9.53
C GLY A 226 10.58 -19.87 -8.55
N PHE A 227 9.93 -18.84 -7.98
CA PHE A 227 8.84 -19.01 -7.02
C PHE A 227 7.65 -19.81 -7.61
N PHE A 228 7.13 -19.40 -8.77
CA PHE A 228 5.97 -20.08 -9.37
C PHE A 228 6.33 -21.43 -10.00
N THR A 229 7.59 -21.64 -10.41
CA THR A 229 8.07 -22.99 -10.74
C THR A 229 7.93 -23.93 -9.55
N MET A 230 8.37 -23.49 -8.36
CA MET A 230 8.21 -24.26 -7.13
C MET A 230 6.72 -24.45 -6.80
N LEU A 231 5.93 -23.37 -6.77
CA LEU A 231 4.52 -23.42 -6.37
C LEU A 231 3.69 -24.36 -7.27
N GLY A 232 3.85 -24.23 -8.59
CA GLY A 232 3.06 -24.99 -9.55
C GLY A 232 3.52 -26.45 -9.72
N TYR A 233 4.75 -26.79 -9.34
CA TYR A 233 5.34 -28.10 -9.64
C TYR A 233 5.75 -28.93 -8.42
N ALA A 234 5.99 -28.31 -7.26
CA ALA A 234 6.31 -29.03 -6.03
C ALA A 234 5.23 -29.99 -5.51
N PRO A 235 3.92 -29.85 -5.81
CA PRO A 235 2.93 -30.85 -5.37
C PRO A 235 3.14 -32.25 -5.96
N TYR A 236 3.63 -32.36 -7.20
CA TYR A 236 3.72 -33.66 -7.89
C TYR A 236 4.70 -34.63 -7.22
N PRO A 237 5.94 -34.22 -6.85
CA PRO A 237 6.87 -35.10 -6.12
C PRO A 237 6.49 -35.43 -4.68
N MET A 238 5.47 -34.77 -4.10
CA MET A 238 5.07 -35.03 -2.70
C MET A 238 4.23 -36.30 -2.56
N GLU A 239 3.52 -36.73 -3.61
CA GLU A 239 2.72 -37.97 -3.64
C GLU A 239 1.74 -38.12 -2.45
N ILE A 240 1.21 -37.00 -1.95
CA ILE A 240 0.21 -36.95 -0.88
C ILE A 240 -1.14 -36.44 -1.39
N ASP A 241 -2.20 -36.73 -0.64
CA ASP A 241 -3.56 -36.29 -0.95
C ASP A 241 -3.75 -34.76 -0.80
N ALA A 242 -4.86 -34.26 -1.35
CA ALA A 242 -5.17 -32.83 -1.38
C ALA A 242 -5.25 -32.19 0.01
N HIS A 243 -5.76 -32.91 1.03
CA HIS A 243 -5.85 -32.37 2.39
C HIS A 243 -4.44 -32.16 2.97
N ARG A 244 -3.55 -33.15 2.83
CA ARG A 244 -2.15 -33.02 3.27
C ARG A 244 -1.37 -31.98 2.48
N LEU A 245 -1.57 -31.87 1.16
CA LEU A 245 -1.00 -30.78 0.36
C LEU A 245 -1.46 -29.41 0.91
N GLY A 246 -2.74 -29.28 1.24
CA GLY A 246 -3.29 -28.07 1.86
C GLY A 246 -2.58 -27.71 3.16
N LEU A 247 -2.31 -28.68 4.03
CA LEU A 247 -1.54 -28.46 5.27
C LEU A 247 -0.09 -28.01 5.00
N VAL A 248 0.58 -28.60 4.02
CA VAL A 248 1.96 -28.23 3.64
C VAL A 248 2.00 -26.76 3.19
N PHE A 249 1.11 -26.38 2.28
CA PHE A 249 1.04 -25.00 1.80
C PHE A 249 0.52 -24.01 2.85
N THR A 250 -0.28 -24.47 3.81
CA THR A 250 -0.65 -23.66 4.99
C THR A 250 0.58 -23.36 5.85
N GLY A 251 1.39 -24.38 6.14
CA GLY A 251 2.66 -24.20 6.87
C GLY A 251 3.62 -23.26 6.15
N TRP A 252 3.74 -23.41 4.83
CA TRP A 252 4.46 -22.46 3.96
C TRP A 252 3.90 -21.03 4.08
N GLY A 253 2.58 -20.85 3.93
CA GLY A 253 1.91 -19.54 3.97
C GLY A 253 2.03 -18.84 5.32
N LEU A 254 1.99 -19.59 6.43
CA LEU A 254 2.23 -19.07 7.78
C LEU A 254 3.66 -18.53 7.93
N LEU A 255 4.66 -19.24 7.38
CA LEU A 255 6.04 -18.75 7.38
C LEU A 255 6.21 -17.53 6.47
N VAL A 256 5.55 -17.49 5.31
CA VAL A 256 5.52 -16.29 4.45
C VAL A 256 5.00 -15.09 5.23
N ALA A 257 3.84 -15.23 5.88
CA ALA A 257 3.20 -14.15 6.63
C ALA A 257 4.05 -13.70 7.85
N ALA A 258 4.59 -14.66 8.62
CA ALA A 258 5.40 -14.33 9.79
C ALA A 258 6.70 -13.61 9.40
N PHE A 259 7.39 -14.09 8.36
CA PHE A 259 8.65 -13.50 7.95
C PHE A 259 8.47 -12.19 7.17
N SER A 260 7.39 -12.04 6.41
CA SER A 260 7.09 -10.79 5.70
C SER A 260 6.80 -9.63 6.65
N VAL A 261 6.06 -9.87 7.74
CA VAL A 261 5.62 -8.84 8.70
C VAL A 261 6.65 -8.60 9.78
N PHE A 262 7.19 -9.65 10.39
CA PHE A 262 8.04 -9.50 11.58
C PHE A 262 9.53 -9.50 11.25
N VAL A 263 9.98 -10.30 10.30
CA VAL A 263 11.43 -10.51 10.09
C VAL A 263 11.98 -9.55 9.04
N ALA A 264 11.30 -9.40 7.90
CA ALA A 264 11.77 -8.61 6.77
C ALA A 264 12.07 -7.15 7.15
N PRO A 265 11.19 -6.40 7.85
CA PRO A 265 11.47 -5.00 8.19
C PRO A 265 12.64 -4.86 9.17
N ARG A 266 12.81 -5.83 10.09
CA ARG A 266 13.92 -5.84 11.06
C ARG A 266 15.26 -6.11 10.38
N LEU A 267 15.31 -7.04 9.43
CA LEU A 267 16.51 -7.30 8.63
C LEU A 267 16.87 -6.11 7.76
N GLN A 268 15.89 -5.50 7.11
CA GLN A 268 16.08 -4.30 6.30
C GLN A 268 16.64 -3.14 7.14
N ALA A 269 16.04 -2.85 8.30
CA ALA A 269 16.51 -1.78 9.18
C ALA A 269 17.96 -1.98 9.65
N ARG A 270 18.40 -3.24 9.82
CA ARG A 270 19.74 -3.57 10.30
C ARG A 270 20.81 -3.64 9.20
N PHE A 271 20.46 -4.16 8.02
CA PHE A 271 21.43 -4.51 6.98
C PHE A 271 21.18 -3.81 5.63
N GLY A 272 20.08 -3.08 5.47
CA GLY A 272 19.62 -2.50 4.20
C GLY A 272 18.92 -3.53 3.29
N THR A 273 18.17 -3.06 2.30
CA THR A 273 17.36 -3.92 1.43
C THR A 273 18.23 -4.80 0.52
N ALA A 274 19.19 -4.21 -0.20
CA ALA A 274 19.94 -4.95 -1.21
C ALA A 274 20.80 -6.10 -0.64
N PRO A 275 21.57 -5.93 0.47
CA PRO A 275 22.32 -7.03 1.07
C PRO A 275 21.43 -8.18 1.54
N VAL A 276 20.28 -7.87 2.14
CA VAL A 276 19.32 -8.90 2.59
C VAL A 276 18.75 -9.66 1.39
N LEU A 277 18.38 -8.95 0.31
CA LEU A 277 17.88 -9.59 -0.91
C LEU A 277 18.91 -10.52 -1.56
N TYR A 278 20.21 -10.18 -1.57
CA TYR A 278 21.23 -11.10 -2.09
C TYR A 278 21.31 -12.41 -1.32
N VAL A 279 21.42 -12.32 0.01
CA VAL A 279 21.49 -13.50 0.86
C VAL A 279 20.22 -14.33 0.72
N ASN A 280 19.06 -13.67 0.68
CA ASN A 280 17.77 -14.32 0.58
C ASN A 280 17.55 -15.03 -0.76
N LEU A 281 17.89 -14.40 -1.89
CA LEU A 281 17.82 -15.02 -3.22
C LEU A 281 18.80 -16.20 -3.34
N PHE A 282 19.99 -16.09 -2.74
CA PHE A 282 20.96 -17.19 -2.71
C PHE A 282 20.44 -18.37 -1.88
N ALA A 283 19.87 -18.10 -0.70
CA ALA A 283 19.23 -19.11 0.14
C ALA A 283 18.06 -19.81 -0.58
N LEU A 284 17.23 -19.05 -1.31
CA LEU A 284 16.19 -19.63 -2.17
C LEU A 284 16.76 -20.52 -3.27
N GLY A 285 17.90 -20.15 -3.86
CA GLY A 285 18.64 -21.01 -4.80
C GLY A 285 19.07 -22.34 -4.17
N ILE A 286 19.56 -22.32 -2.93
CA ILE A 286 19.90 -23.53 -2.17
C ILE A 286 18.66 -24.39 -1.91
N VAL A 287 17.55 -23.77 -1.49
CA VAL A 287 16.28 -24.48 -1.25
C VAL A 287 15.81 -25.18 -2.53
N MET A 288 15.87 -24.50 -3.67
CA MET A 288 15.52 -25.11 -4.96
C MET A 288 16.44 -26.25 -5.35
N ALA A 289 17.74 -26.12 -5.12
CA ALA A 289 18.70 -27.20 -5.34
C ALA A 289 18.43 -28.40 -4.43
N ALA A 290 18.03 -28.17 -3.17
CA ALA A 290 17.63 -29.22 -2.23
C ALA A 290 16.36 -29.94 -2.69
N ILE A 291 15.35 -29.20 -3.17
CA ILE A 291 14.14 -29.80 -3.77
C ILE A 291 14.52 -30.64 -5.00
N ALA A 292 15.38 -30.12 -5.87
CA ALA A 292 15.80 -30.80 -7.09
C ALA A 292 16.58 -32.10 -6.79
N ALA A 293 17.54 -32.05 -5.87
CA ALA A 293 18.33 -33.22 -5.47
C ALA A 293 17.49 -34.24 -4.68
N GLY A 294 16.53 -33.76 -3.90
CA GLY A 294 15.62 -34.57 -3.08
C GLY A 294 14.30 -34.93 -3.76
N VAL A 295 14.16 -34.76 -5.08
CA VAL A 295 12.87 -34.88 -5.79
C VAL A 295 12.21 -36.25 -5.62
N HIS A 296 13.01 -37.30 -5.40
CA HIS A 296 12.52 -38.67 -5.16
C HIS A 296 12.21 -38.96 -3.69
N THR A 297 12.40 -37.99 -2.79
CA THR A 297 12.15 -38.12 -1.35
C THR A 297 11.09 -37.09 -0.94
N PRO A 298 9.80 -37.48 -0.89
CA PRO A 298 8.70 -36.58 -0.59
C PRO A 298 8.92 -35.70 0.65
N THR A 299 9.46 -36.28 1.72
CA THR A 299 9.77 -35.55 2.97
C THR A 299 10.74 -34.37 2.74
N VAL A 300 11.76 -34.54 1.91
CA VAL A 300 12.72 -33.46 1.60
C VAL A 300 12.02 -32.33 0.86
N VAL A 301 11.19 -32.66 -0.13
CA VAL A 301 10.41 -31.69 -0.90
C VAL A 301 9.44 -30.92 0.00
N ILE A 302 8.70 -31.62 0.86
CA ILE A 302 7.74 -31.02 1.81
C ILE A 302 8.45 -30.02 2.75
N VAL A 303 9.53 -30.46 3.41
CA VAL A 303 10.25 -29.61 4.36
C VAL A 303 10.87 -28.41 3.65
N ALA A 304 11.49 -28.61 2.50
CA ALA A 304 12.11 -27.53 1.73
C ALA A 304 11.07 -26.51 1.24
N VAL A 305 9.89 -26.96 0.79
CA VAL A 305 8.79 -26.06 0.41
C VAL A 305 8.30 -25.27 1.61
N ILE A 306 8.05 -25.88 2.77
CA ILE A 306 7.62 -25.15 3.97
C ILE A 306 8.68 -24.09 4.34
N VAL A 307 9.94 -24.49 4.44
CA VAL A 307 11.07 -23.59 4.78
C VAL A 307 11.22 -22.45 3.77
N SER A 308 10.95 -22.70 2.48
CA SER A 308 10.99 -21.65 1.44
C SER A 308 10.06 -20.46 1.77
N GLY A 309 8.98 -20.71 2.53
CA GLY A 309 8.01 -19.69 2.92
C GLY A 309 8.65 -18.53 3.68
N ALA A 310 9.60 -18.82 4.57
CA ALA A 310 10.34 -17.81 5.31
C ALA A 310 11.09 -16.84 4.37
N PHE A 311 11.81 -17.40 3.40
CA PHE A 311 12.59 -16.61 2.44
C PHE A 311 11.70 -15.88 1.41
N ILE A 312 10.61 -16.50 0.97
CA ILE A 312 9.61 -15.87 0.09
C ILE A 312 8.94 -14.69 0.80
N GLY A 313 8.62 -14.82 2.08
CA GLY A 313 8.08 -13.73 2.92
C GLY A 313 9.01 -12.53 2.95
N ILE A 314 10.31 -12.75 3.22
CA ILE A 314 11.32 -11.69 3.16
C ILE A 314 11.39 -11.07 1.76
N ASN A 315 11.47 -11.89 0.71
CA ASN A 315 11.66 -11.40 -0.64
C ASN A 315 10.49 -10.53 -1.14
N ASN A 316 9.26 -10.96 -0.87
CA ASN A 316 8.05 -10.26 -1.31
C ASN A 316 7.96 -8.87 -0.67
N THR A 317 8.19 -8.76 0.65
CA THR A 317 8.16 -7.48 1.35
C THR A 317 9.24 -6.53 0.82
N LEU A 318 10.49 -6.97 0.82
CA LEU A 318 11.62 -6.09 0.49
C LEU A 318 11.66 -5.72 -0.98
N THR A 319 11.30 -6.63 -1.89
CA THR A 319 11.26 -6.31 -3.33
C THR A 319 10.21 -5.26 -3.63
N THR A 320 9.00 -5.41 -3.06
CA THR A 320 7.91 -4.45 -3.27
C THR A 320 8.28 -3.08 -2.73
N GLN A 321 8.85 -3.02 -1.52
CA GLN A 321 9.33 -1.76 -0.94
C GLN A 321 10.44 -1.12 -1.78
N ALA A 322 11.45 -1.88 -2.18
CA ALA A 322 12.55 -1.36 -2.98
C ALA A 322 12.09 -0.81 -4.33
N VAL A 323 11.12 -1.45 -4.99
CA VAL A 323 10.51 -0.95 -6.23
C VAL A 323 9.85 0.40 -6.01
N MET A 324 9.07 0.55 -4.95
CA MET A 324 8.39 1.80 -4.64
C MET A 324 9.39 2.91 -4.31
N LEU A 325 10.51 2.58 -3.67
CA LEU A 325 11.57 3.54 -3.35
C LEU A 325 12.36 4.02 -4.58
N VAL A 326 12.67 3.13 -5.53
CA VAL A 326 13.50 3.49 -6.70
C VAL A 326 12.69 4.04 -7.89
N SER A 327 11.36 4.06 -7.78
CA SER A 327 10.48 4.49 -8.86
C SER A 327 10.29 6.01 -8.86
N PRO A 328 10.65 6.72 -9.94
CA PRO A 328 10.47 8.18 -10.04
C PRO A 328 9.08 8.58 -10.55
N VAL A 329 8.16 7.62 -10.68
CA VAL A 329 6.78 7.85 -11.09
C VAL A 329 5.84 7.58 -9.93
N GLU A 330 4.63 8.11 -10.02
CA GLU A 330 3.55 7.84 -9.09
C GLU A 330 3.45 6.34 -8.77
N ARG A 331 3.35 6.01 -7.48
CA ARG A 331 3.30 4.63 -6.97
C ARG A 331 2.29 3.72 -7.69
N PRO A 332 1.10 4.17 -8.11
CA PRO A 332 0.14 3.35 -8.87
C PRO A 332 0.67 2.92 -10.24
N VAL A 333 1.33 3.84 -10.93
CA VAL A 333 1.98 3.59 -12.22
C VAL A 333 3.17 2.65 -12.02
N ALA A 334 3.96 2.88 -10.97
CA ALA A 334 5.07 2.01 -10.59
C ALA A 334 4.60 0.59 -10.27
N SER A 335 3.56 0.45 -9.45
CA SER A 335 2.96 -0.81 -9.01
C SER A 335 2.37 -1.58 -10.18
N SER A 336 1.67 -0.89 -11.10
CA SER A 336 1.12 -1.51 -12.31
C SER A 336 2.23 -2.00 -13.26
N ALA A 337 3.28 -1.20 -13.46
CA ALA A 337 4.42 -1.54 -14.30
C ALA A 337 5.21 -2.73 -13.72
N TYR A 338 5.51 -2.66 -12.43
CA TYR A 338 6.16 -3.70 -11.66
C TYR A 338 5.34 -5.00 -11.66
N GLY A 339 4.05 -4.90 -11.33
CA GLY A 339 3.11 -6.01 -11.30
C GLY A 339 3.03 -6.71 -12.65
N PHE A 340 2.91 -5.96 -13.75
CA PHE A 340 2.96 -6.51 -15.10
C PHE A 340 4.21 -7.35 -15.34
N VAL A 341 5.41 -6.79 -15.12
CA VAL A 341 6.67 -7.51 -15.36
C VAL A 341 6.79 -8.73 -14.46
N ARG A 342 6.45 -8.59 -13.18
CA ARG A 342 6.53 -9.65 -12.17
C ARG A 342 5.60 -10.82 -12.49
N PHE A 343 4.34 -10.55 -12.81
CA PHE A 343 3.34 -11.59 -13.04
C PHE A 343 3.49 -12.28 -14.39
N ILE A 344 4.09 -11.64 -15.40
CA ILE A 344 4.50 -12.33 -16.63
C ILE A 344 5.51 -13.44 -16.32
N GLY A 345 6.53 -13.16 -15.49
CA GLY A 345 7.48 -14.18 -15.04
C GLY A 345 6.79 -15.34 -14.30
N GLY A 346 5.92 -15.00 -13.35
CA GLY A 346 5.18 -15.98 -12.57
C GLY A 346 4.19 -16.81 -13.39
N GLY A 347 3.55 -16.21 -14.39
CA GLY A 347 2.59 -16.90 -15.24
C GLY A 347 3.25 -17.89 -16.21
N LEU A 348 4.35 -17.49 -16.85
CA LEU A 348 5.01 -18.36 -17.83
C LEU A 348 5.79 -19.54 -17.19
N ALA A 349 6.26 -19.35 -15.95
CA ALA A 349 7.12 -20.31 -15.28
C ALA A 349 6.51 -21.71 -15.07
N PRO A 350 5.31 -21.90 -14.49
CA PRO A 350 4.73 -23.23 -14.28
C PRO A 350 4.56 -24.04 -15.56
N PHE A 351 4.17 -23.39 -16.66
CA PHE A 351 4.01 -24.06 -17.96
C PHE A 351 5.35 -24.46 -18.56
N ALA A 352 6.34 -23.54 -18.54
CA ALA A 352 7.69 -23.83 -19.00
C ALA A 352 8.34 -24.95 -18.17
N ALA A 353 8.18 -24.91 -16.85
CA ALA A 353 8.60 -25.96 -15.92
C ALA A 353 7.96 -27.31 -16.25
N GLY A 354 6.64 -27.34 -16.43
CA GLY A 354 5.93 -28.56 -16.80
C GLY A 354 6.41 -29.14 -18.14
N LYS A 355 6.55 -28.30 -19.17
CA LYS A 355 7.08 -28.75 -20.48
C LYS A 355 8.50 -29.29 -20.40
N LEU A 356 9.33 -28.67 -19.57
CA LEU A 356 10.69 -29.13 -19.38
C LEU A 356 10.73 -30.46 -18.63
N ALA A 357 9.89 -30.63 -17.62
CA ALA A 357 9.78 -31.88 -16.90
C ALA A 357 9.26 -33.03 -17.78
N ASP A 358 8.26 -32.76 -18.62
CA ASP A 358 7.72 -33.70 -19.61
C ASP A 358 8.82 -34.18 -20.58
N ALA A 359 9.75 -33.29 -20.96
CA ALA A 359 10.84 -33.58 -21.88
C ALA A 359 12.09 -34.18 -21.21
N THR A 360 12.24 -34.03 -19.89
CA THR A 360 13.46 -34.43 -19.16
C THR A 360 13.09 -35.26 -17.92
N ASN A 361 13.06 -34.64 -16.74
CA ASN A 361 12.63 -35.26 -15.48
C ASN A 361 12.13 -34.18 -14.48
N LEU A 362 11.55 -34.63 -13.37
CA LEU A 362 10.97 -33.76 -12.34
C LEU A 362 11.98 -32.82 -11.64
N SER A 363 13.29 -33.12 -11.63
CA SER A 363 14.31 -32.31 -10.92
C SER A 363 14.75 -31.06 -11.70
N VAL A 364 14.80 -31.12 -13.03
CA VAL A 364 15.35 -30.06 -13.89
C VAL A 364 14.64 -28.71 -13.73
N PRO A 365 13.29 -28.64 -13.67
CA PRO A 365 12.60 -27.38 -13.44
C PRO A 365 13.04 -26.69 -12.15
N PHE A 366 13.29 -27.46 -11.07
CA PHE A 366 13.72 -26.88 -9.81
C PHE A 366 15.15 -26.30 -9.91
N TYR A 367 16.06 -26.99 -10.60
CA TYR A 367 17.39 -26.42 -10.87
C TYR A 367 17.33 -25.12 -11.68
N LEU A 368 16.47 -25.05 -12.70
CA LEU A 368 16.28 -23.81 -13.47
C LEU A 368 15.64 -22.69 -12.64
N GLY A 369 14.69 -23.02 -11.76
CA GLY A 369 14.14 -22.05 -10.82
C GLY A 369 15.20 -21.53 -9.85
N GLY A 370 16.10 -22.39 -9.36
CA GLY A 370 17.27 -21.99 -8.59
C GLY A 370 18.22 -21.09 -9.39
N LEU A 371 18.50 -21.42 -10.65
CA LEU A 371 19.28 -20.58 -11.56
C LEU A 371 18.62 -19.21 -11.77
N ALA A 372 17.30 -19.15 -11.90
CA ALA A 372 16.58 -17.89 -12.03
C ALA A 372 16.80 -16.98 -10.80
N PHE A 373 16.85 -17.54 -9.58
CA PHE A 373 17.22 -16.76 -8.38
C PHE A 373 18.67 -16.24 -8.44
N LEU A 374 19.62 -17.03 -8.93
CA LEU A 374 21.01 -16.59 -9.11
C LEU A 374 21.13 -15.50 -10.18
N LEU A 375 20.36 -15.60 -11.27
CA LEU A 375 20.28 -14.54 -12.27
C LEU A 375 19.64 -13.27 -11.69
N ALA A 376 18.64 -13.41 -10.81
CA ALA A 376 18.03 -12.28 -10.11
C ALA A 376 19.06 -11.52 -9.26
N ILE A 377 20.02 -12.22 -8.63
CA ILE A 377 21.16 -11.61 -7.93
C ILE A 377 22.02 -10.79 -8.90
N ALA A 378 22.35 -11.35 -10.07
CA ALA A 378 23.14 -10.65 -11.08
C ALA A 378 22.42 -9.38 -11.57
N VAL A 379 21.11 -9.44 -11.80
CA VAL A 379 20.30 -8.26 -12.16
C VAL A 379 20.28 -7.24 -11.02
N LEU A 380 20.05 -7.67 -9.77
CA LEU A 380 20.07 -6.79 -8.60
C LEU A 380 21.42 -6.08 -8.43
N ALA A 381 22.53 -6.76 -8.73
CA ALA A 381 23.87 -6.16 -8.72
C ALA A 381 24.00 -4.94 -9.64
N THR A 382 23.32 -4.96 -10.79
CA THR A 382 23.31 -3.81 -11.71
C THR A 382 22.54 -2.59 -11.18
N GLY A 383 21.62 -2.81 -10.22
CA GLY A 383 20.76 -1.80 -9.60
C GLY A 383 21.09 -1.48 -8.15
N HIS A 384 22.09 -2.15 -7.55
CA HIS A 384 22.42 -2.03 -6.12
C HIS A 384 22.60 -0.59 -5.65
N ARG A 385 23.35 0.21 -6.42
CA ARG A 385 23.60 1.62 -6.10
C ARG A 385 22.33 2.45 -6.12
N LEU A 386 21.37 2.12 -6.99
CA LEU A 386 20.08 2.81 -7.10
C LEU A 386 19.22 2.53 -5.86
N VAL A 387 19.13 1.26 -5.45
CA VAL A 387 18.41 0.85 -4.23
C VAL A 387 19.04 1.51 -3.01
N LYS A 388 20.37 1.42 -2.86
CA LYS A 388 21.08 2.02 -1.73
C LYS A 388 20.91 3.55 -1.68
N ALA A 389 20.98 4.24 -2.83
CA ALA A 389 20.78 5.68 -2.89
C ALA A 389 19.35 6.07 -2.50
N ALA A 390 18.34 5.32 -2.97
CA ALA A 390 16.95 5.55 -2.60
C ALA A 390 16.66 5.28 -1.11
N GLU A 391 17.38 4.33 -0.49
CA GLU A 391 17.29 4.08 0.96
C GLU A 391 17.99 5.15 1.81
N GLN A 392 19.10 5.70 1.32
CA GLN A 392 19.88 6.73 2.03
C GLN A 392 19.26 8.12 1.91
N ASN A 393 18.54 8.36 0.81
CA ASN A 393 17.72 9.54 0.60
C ASN A 393 16.26 9.10 0.38
N PRO A 394 15.52 8.67 1.44
CA PRO A 394 14.11 8.29 1.33
C PRO A 394 13.18 9.42 0.84
N ALA A 395 13.72 10.60 0.51
CA ALA A 395 13.01 11.84 0.25
C ALA A 395 13.71 12.69 -0.83
N GLU A 396 13.71 12.20 -2.07
CA GLU A 396 13.46 13.04 -3.26
C GLU A 396 12.23 12.54 -4.05
N GLY A 397 11.59 11.46 -3.59
CA GLY A 397 10.26 11.01 -4.03
C GLY A 397 9.25 11.13 -2.89
N ASP A 398 8.46 12.20 -2.89
CA ASP A 398 7.21 12.38 -2.14
C ASP A 398 7.24 12.42 -0.60
N THR A 399 8.28 12.99 0.01
CA THR A 399 7.99 13.99 1.06
C THR A 399 8.35 15.33 0.48
N VAL A 400 7.35 16.09 0.02
CA VAL A 400 7.53 17.53 -0.15
C VAL A 400 7.98 18.03 1.22
N LEU A 401 9.28 18.32 1.36
CA LEU A 401 9.78 19.03 2.54
C LEU A 401 8.88 20.25 2.69
N PRO A 402 8.34 20.51 3.90
CA PRO A 402 7.39 21.58 4.04
C PRO A 402 7.97 22.88 3.49
N SER A 403 7.39 23.38 2.41
CA SER A 403 7.93 24.52 1.68
C SER A 403 7.07 25.73 1.95
N LEU A 404 7.72 26.82 2.34
CA LEU A 404 7.08 28.12 2.50
C LEU A 404 7.26 28.93 1.22
N GLN A 405 6.16 29.26 0.57
CA GLN A 405 6.15 30.15 -0.59
C GLN A 405 5.59 31.51 -0.19
N ARG A 406 6.35 32.58 -0.41
CA ARG A 406 5.91 33.94 -0.10
C ARG A 406 4.82 34.41 -1.05
N VAL A 407 3.86 35.14 -0.50
CA VAL A 407 2.78 35.83 -1.21
C VAL A 407 2.90 37.32 -0.88
N GLY A 408 3.09 38.16 -1.90
CA GLY A 408 3.21 39.61 -1.74
C GLY A 408 4.64 40.13 -1.48
N ALA A 409 4.72 41.36 -0.96
CA ALA A 409 5.97 42.11 -0.82
C ALA A 409 6.92 41.54 0.24
N ALA A 410 8.22 41.80 0.07
CA ALA A 410 9.24 41.38 1.03
C ALA A 410 9.14 42.19 2.34
N PRO A 411 9.43 41.58 3.50
CA PRO A 411 9.38 42.27 4.78
C PRO A 411 10.44 43.37 4.91
N SER A 412 10.16 44.36 5.76
CA SER A 412 11.09 45.44 6.11
C SER A 412 12.28 44.95 6.96
N ALA A 413 13.37 45.72 7.03
CA ALA A 413 14.63 45.32 7.68
C ALA A 413 14.53 45.03 9.21
N GLN A 414 13.46 45.45 9.89
CA GLN A 414 13.16 45.07 11.28
C GLN A 414 11.85 44.25 11.30
N TYR A 415 11.97 42.93 11.14
CA TYR A 415 10.83 42.02 10.99
C TYR A 415 10.86 40.96 12.09
N ARG A 416 10.06 41.16 13.14
CA ARG A 416 9.84 40.18 14.23
C ARG A 416 8.34 39.93 14.41
N PRO A 417 7.70 39.25 13.45
CA PRO A 417 6.25 39.21 13.36
C PRO A 417 5.61 38.37 14.49
N VAL A 418 4.31 38.53 14.66
CA VAL A 418 3.45 37.45 15.15
C VAL A 418 3.05 36.61 13.94
N ILE A 419 3.27 35.31 13.99
CA ILE A 419 2.90 34.39 12.90
C ILE A 419 1.54 33.82 13.23
N VAL A 420 0.56 33.94 12.33
CA VAL A 420 -0.72 33.26 12.44
C VAL A 420 -0.80 32.14 11.41
N ALA A 421 -1.07 30.91 11.87
CA ALA A 421 -1.26 29.77 10.98
C ALA A 421 -2.75 29.39 10.91
N VAL A 422 -3.31 29.48 9.70
CA VAL A 422 -4.71 29.15 9.40
C VAL A 422 -4.79 28.16 8.25
N GLY A 423 -5.83 27.33 8.25
CA GLY A 423 -6.21 26.52 7.08
C GLY A 423 -7.49 27.07 6.44
N ALA A 424 -7.95 26.43 5.37
CA ALA A 424 -9.22 26.77 4.71
C ALA A 424 -10.42 26.45 5.62
N THR A 425 -10.80 27.39 6.48
CA THR A 425 -11.92 27.27 7.44
C THR A 425 -12.76 28.53 7.42
N GLU A 426 -14.07 28.43 7.69
CA GLU A 426 -14.98 29.59 7.74
C GLU A 426 -14.52 30.63 8.78
N ASP A 427 -13.90 30.17 9.87
CA ASP A 427 -13.41 31.01 10.96
C ASP A 427 -12.01 31.61 10.71
N ALA A 428 -11.34 31.25 9.60
CA ALA A 428 -9.96 31.67 9.33
C ALA A 428 -9.80 33.21 9.36
N ALA A 429 -10.77 33.94 8.82
CA ALA A 429 -10.75 35.40 8.84
C ALA A 429 -10.81 35.98 10.26
N ALA A 430 -11.68 35.44 11.12
CA ALA A 430 -11.80 35.88 12.51
C ALA A 430 -10.52 35.59 13.32
N VAL A 431 -9.87 34.44 13.07
CA VAL A 431 -8.58 34.09 13.69
C VAL A 431 -7.47 35.03 13.24
N VAL A 432 -7.42 35.38 11.95
CA VAL A 432 -6.45 36.37 11.42
C VAL A 432 -6.69 37.75 12.04
N ASP A 433 -7.94 38.19 12.17
CA ASP A 433 -8.29 39.47 12.79
C ASP A 433 -7.91 39.50 14.29
N ALA A 434 -8.14 38.41 15.02
CA ALA A 434 -7.70 38.26 16.41
C ALA A 434 -6.17 38.28 16.53
N ALA A 435 -5.45 37.61 15.63
CA ALA A 435 -4.00 37.64 15.60
C ALA A 435 -3.45 39.03 15.26
N ALA A 436 -4.15 39.79 14.42
CA ALA A 436 -3.81 41.17 14.10
C ALA A 436 -3.91 42.08 15.33
N LEU A 437 -4.90 41.87 16.20
CA LEU A 437 -4.99 42.57 17.50
C LEU A 437 -3.80 42.24 18.41
N VAL A 438 -3.40 40.96 18.47
CA VAL A 438 -2.22 40.53 19.23
C VAL A 438 -0.94 41.20 18.69
N ALA A 439 -0.77 41.24 17.37
CA ALA A 439 0.38 41.91 16.73
C ALA A 439 0.41 43.41 17.02
N ARG A 440 -0.75 44.09 16.93
CA ARG A 440 -0.88 45.52 17.26
C ARG A 440 -0.55 45.81 18.73
N ASN A 441 -1.06 45.01 19.66
CA ASN A 441 -0.78 45.17 21.09
C ASN A 441 0.71 44.93 21.41
N ALA A 442 1.36 44.03 20.67
CA ALA A 442 2.79 43.79 20.77
C ALA A 442 3.66 44.85 20.04
N GLY A 443 3.04 45.77 19.29
CA GLY A 443 3.75 46.77 18.48
C GLY A 443 4.58 46.15 17.36
N THR A 444 4.09 45.08 16.72
CA THR A 444 4.78 44.36 15.65
C THR A 444 3.88 44.06 14.45
N THR A 445 4.45 43.54 13.38
CA THR A 445 3.76 43.14 12.15
C THR A 445 3.15 41.74 12.27
N LEU A 446 2.16 41.44 11.44
CA LEU A 446 1.56 40.11 11.34
C LEU A 446 2.11 39.37 10.12
N GLU A 447 2.40 38.08 10.25
CA GLU A 447 2.65 37.20 9.11
C GLU A 447 1.56 36.13 9.05
N VAL A 448 0.84 36.07 7.93
CA VAL A 448 -0.22 35.08 7.68
C VAL A 448 0.39 33.89 6.96
N VAL A 449 0.37 32.73 7.60
CA VAL A 449 0.80 31.46 7.02
C VAL A 449 -0.43 30.59 6.77
N HIS A 450 -0.79 30.43 5.51
CA HIS A 450 -1.85 29.52 5.12
C HIS A 450 -1.31 28.10 4.99
N VAL A 451 -1.77 27.20 5.85
CA VAL A 451 -1.33 25.80 5.87
C VAL A 451 -2.21 25.00 4.92
N ARG A 452 -1.64 24.65 3.76
CA ARG A 452 -2.30 23.77 2.80
C ARG A 452 -2.27 22.34 3.33
N GLU A 453 -3.44 21.82 3.66
CA GLU A 453 -3.59 20.40 4.03
C GLU A 453 -3.50 19.55 2.75
N THR A 454 -2.37 18.86 2.56
CA THR A 454 -2.27 17.80 1.54
C THR A 454 -2.51 16.47 2.23
N ALA A 455 -3.73 15.96 2.15
CA ALA A 455 -4.02 14.59 2.53
C ALA A 455 -3.36 13.66 1.50
N VAL A 456 -2.33 12.93 1.90
CA VAL A 456 -1.81 11.80 1.11
C VAL A 456 -2.83 10.68 1.21
N VAL A 457 -3.77 10.68 0.28
CA VAL A 457 -4.51 9.48 -0.11
C VAL A 457 -3.71 8.95 -1.30
N GLU A 458 -3.00 7.83 -1.18
CA GLU A 458 -2.19 7.30 -2.29
C GLU A 458 -3.09 6.84 -3.46
N GLU A 459 -3.53 7.80 -4.29
CA GLU A 459 -3.76 7.68 -5.73
C GLU A 459 -4.16 9.00 -6.42
N LEU A 460 -4.53 10.06 -5.68
CA LEU A 460 -4.47 11.45 -6.12
C LEU A 460 -4.12 12.30 -4.90
N ALA A 461 -3.31 13.33 -5.08
CA ALA A 461 -3.43 14.50 -4.23
C ALA A 461 -4.88 15.00 -4.38
N LEU A 462 -5.77 14.64 -3.46
CA LEU A 462 -6.94 15.45 -3.22
C LEU A 462 -6.42 16.63 -2.42
N ASP A 463 -5.91 17.59 -3.17
CA ASP A 463 -5.86 18.97 -2.71
C ASP A 463 -7.30 19.31 -2.31
N ALA A 464 -7.57 19.44 -1.01
CA ALA A 464 -8.81 20.09 -0.56
C ALA A 464 -8.88 21.54 -1.06
N GLU A 465 -7.72 22.08 -1.46
CA GLU A 465 -7.47 23.41 -1.95
C GLU A 465 -6.28 23.39 -2.92
N ASP A 466 -6.45 23.88 -4.15
CA ASP A 466 -5.37 23.97 -5.12
C ASP A 466 -4.37 25.12 -4.76
N ALA A 467 -3.21 25.16 -5.42
CA ALA A 467 -2.20 26.17 -5.13
C ALA A 467 -2.66 27.62 -5.43
N GLU A 468 -3.60 27.79 -6.35
CA GLU A 468 -4.15 29.10 -6.74
C GLU A 468 -5.18 29.58 -5.71
N GLN A 469 -6.00 28.68 -5.17
CA GLN A 469 -6.94 28.92 -4.07
C GLN A 469 -6.21 29.28 -2.78
N ALA A 470 -5.15 28.53 -2.42
CA ALA A 470 -4.33 28.85 -1.25
C ALA A 470 -3.64 30.22 -1.40
N HIS A 471 -3.16 30.55 -2.61
CA HIS A 471 -2.60 31.86 -2.89
C HIS A 471 -3.66 32.96 -2.78
N ALA A 472 -4.85 32.74 -3.35
CA ALA A 472 -5.97 33.67 -3.30
C ALA A 472 -6.49 33.89 -1.88
N ALA A 473 -6.50 32.85 -1.03
CA ALA A 473 -6.84 32.96 0.38
C ALA A 473 -5.86 33.88 1.12
N VAL A 474 -4.54 33.70 0.93
CA VAL A 474 -3.53 34.59 1.52
C VAL A 474 -3.69 36.02 0.99
N VAL A 475 -3.89 36.22 -0.31
CA VAL A 475 -4.14 37.56 -0.88
C VAL A 475 -5.38 38.20 -0.27
N GLY A 476 -6.48 37.45 -0.14
CA GLY A 476 -7.72 37.93 0.48
C GLY A 476 -7.54 38.34 1.94
N HIS A 477 -6.72 37.63 2.71
CA HIS A 477 -6.36 38.04 4.07
C HIS A 477 -5.49 39.31 4.08
N LEU A 478 -4.52 39.42 3.17
CA LEU A 478 -3.67 40.61 3.07
C LEU A 478 -4.45 41.86 2.66
N ASP A 479 -5.35 41.76 1.68
CA ASP A 479 -6.19 42.86 1.22
C ASP A 479 -7.12 43.35 2.35
N ARG A 480 -7.69 42.40 3.12
CA ARG A 480 -8.50 42.71 4.30
C ARG A 480 -7.69 43.46 5.36
N LEU A 481 -6.49 42.98 5.69
CA LEU A 481 -5.62 43.62 6.67
C LEU A 481 -5.16 45.01 6.20
N ALA A 482 -4.89 45.18 4.90
CA ALA A 482 -4.52 46.46 4.30
C ALA A 482 -5.67 47.48 4.39
N ALA A 483 -6.93 47.05 4.21
CA ALA A 483 -8.11 47.90 4.40
C ALA A 483 -8.25 48.42 5.85
N HIS A 484 -7.68 47.70 6.82
CA HIS A 484 -7.61 48.10 8.23
C HIS A 484 -6.28 48.78 8.62
N HIS A 485 -5.43 49.14 7.64
CA HIS A 485 -4.11 49.73 7.86
C HIS A 485 -3.16 48.88 8.71
N ILE A 486 -3.26 47.55 8.62
CA ILE A 486 -2.39 46.61 9.34
C ILE A 486 -1.30 46.10 8.39
N ALA A 487 -0.03 46.34 8.76
CA ALA A 487 1.11 45.85 7.99
C ALA A 487 1.25 44.32 8.17
N ALA A 488 1.06 43.59 7.07
CA ALA A 488 1.14 42.14 7.07
C ALA A 488 1.84 41.57 5.82
N THR A 489 2.35 40.37 5.97
CA THR A 489 3.03 39.56 4.94
C THR A 489 2.37 38.19 4.85
N GLY A 490 2.42 37.58 3.67
CA GLY A 490 1.75 36.30 3.42
C GLY A 490 2.72 35.19 3.03
N GLN A 491 2.45 33.98 3.50
CA GLN A 491 3.11 32.76 3.03
C GLN A 491 2.12 31.60 2.91
N VAL A 492 2.40 30.68 2.00
CA VAL A 492 1.72 29.39 1.88
C VAL A 492 2.67 28.31 2.35
N LEU A 493 2.27 27.55 3.39
CA LEU A 493 2.99 26.37 3.85
C LEU A 493 2.38 25.13 3.19
N THR A 494 3.14 24.47 2.32
CA THR A 494 2.72 23.19 1.73
C THR A 494 3.38 22.05 2.49
N SER A 495 2.61 21.11 3.06
CA SER A 495 3.14 19.95 3.78
C SER A 495 2.32 18.70 3.55
N VAL A 496 2.97 17.66 3.02
CA VAL A 496 2.34 16.43 2.51
C VAL A 496 2.31 15.35 3.59
N GLY A 497 1.11 14.93 4.02
CA GLY A 497 0.89 13.70 4.82
C GLY A 497 1.34 13.71 6.29
N ASP A 498 2.36 14.50 6.66
CA ASP A 498 2.86 14.64 8.03
C ASP A 498 2.48 16.01 8.63
N HIS A 499 1.42 16.02 9.45
CA HIS A 499 0.94 17.21 10.17
C HIS A 499 1.98 17.69 11.21
N ALA A 500 2.75 16.78 11.80
CA ALA A 500 3.81 17.16 12.72
C ALA A 500 5.00 17.78 11.97
N ALA A 501 5.28 17.39 10.73
CA ALA A 501 6.29 18.03 9.89
C ALA A 501 5.92 19.47 9.55
N ALA A 502 4.66 19.73 9.20
CA ALA A 502 4.14 21.09 9.00
C ALA A 502 4.38 21.97 10.25
N GLY A 503 4.02 21.44 11.43
CA GLY A 503 4.24 22.14 12.69
C GLY A 503 5.71 22.43 13.00
N ARG A 504 6.61 21.45 12.78
CA ARG A 504 8.06 21.65 12.94
C ARG A 504 8.62 22.67 11.95
N ALA A 505 8.11 22.72 10.72
CA ALA A 505 8.52 23.71 9.73
C ALA A 505 8.09 25.12 10.11
N LEU A 506 6.86 25.28 10.60
CA LEU A 506 6.36 26.54 11.14
C LEU A 506 7.21 27.03 12.33
N ALA A 507 7.56 26.13 13.25
CA ALA A 507 8.41 26.46 14.40
C ALA A 507 9.85 26.86 14.00
N ARG A 508 10.42 26.21 12.99
CA ARG A 508 11.73 26.58 12.43
C ARG A 508 11.68 27.97 11.80
N HIS A 509 10.69 28.21 10.94
CA HIS A 509 10.50 29.53 10.32
C HIS A 509 10.32 30.64 11.35
N ALA A 510 9.52 30.40 12.39
CA ALA A 510 9.35 31.32 13.50
C ALA A 510 10.69 31.65 14.21
N THR A 511 11.57 30.67 14.35
CA THR A 511 12.90 30.87 14.92
C THR A 511 13.79 31.69 13.97
N ASP A 512 13.77 31.38 12.68
CA ASP A 512 14.58 32.05 11.65
C ASP A 512 14.22 33.55 11.50
N VAL A 513 12.93 33.89 11.61
CA VAL A 513 12.48 35.30 11.56
C VAL A 513 12.44 35.97 12.92
N GLY A 514 12.82 35.28 14.00
CA GLY A 514 12.76 35.81 15.37
C GLY A 514 11.35 36.25 15.78
N ALA A 515 10.34 35.46 15.42
CA ALA A 515 8.93 35.73 15.69
C ALA A 515 8.68 35.88 17.20
N ARG A 516 7.77 36.78 17.56
CA ARG A 516 7.40 37.00 18.97
C ARG A 516 6.45 35.94 19.51
N ALA A 517 5.56 35.45 18.65
CA ALA A 517 4.61 34.41 18.98
C ALA A 517 4.11 33.69 17.72
N ILE A 518 3.60 32.47 17.91
CA ILE A 518 2.84 31.71 16.90
C ILE A 518 1.40 31.58 17.40
N ALA A 519 0.45 32.14 16.64
CA ALA A 519 -0.97 32.00 16.87
C ALA A 519 -1.55 30.87 16.00
N LEU A 520 -2.31 29.98 16.62
CA LEU A 520 -2.98 28.85 15.97
C LEU A 520 -4.50 28.99 16.14
N GLY A 521 -5.27 28.76 15.07
CA GLY A 521 -6.73 28.61 15.14
C GLY A 521 -7.20 27.22 15.56
N ARG A 522 -8.51 26.99 15.57
CA ARG A 522 -9.08 25.65 15.77
C ARG A 522 -8.89 24.75 14.55
N SER A 523 -8.72 23.45 14.79
CA SER A 523 -8.69 22.47 13.71
C SER A 523 -10.10 22.16 13.21
N PRO A 524 -10.32 22.06 11.88
CA PRO A 524 -11.61 21.63 11.31
C PRO A 524 -11.97 20.19 11.67
N ARG A 525 -11.00 19.38 12.13
CA ARG A 525 -11.20 17.97 12.53
C ARG A 525 -11.61 17.83 14.01
N GLY A 526 -11.89 18.94 14.67
CA GLY A 526 -12.31 18.99 16.07
C GLY A 526 -11.15 18.91 17.07
N PRO A 527 -11.46 19.10 18.37
CA PRO A 527 -10.45 19.26 19.42
C PRO A 527 -9.62 17.98 19.65
N VAL A 528 -10.20 16.79 19.47
CA VAL A 528 -9.48 15.51 19.61
C VAL A 528 -8.32 15.41 18.61
N ALA A 529 -8.55 15.77 17.35
CA ALA A 529 -7.52 15.75 16.32
C ALA A 529 -6.52 16.91 16.46
N GLN A 530 -6.96 18.05 17.00
CA GLN A 530 -6.10 19.21 17.22
C GLN A 530 -5.04 18.96 18.30
N PHE A 531 -5.39 18.24 19.37
CA PHE A 531 -4.51 18.04 20.52
C PHE A 531 -3.87 16.66 20.59
N SER A 532 -4.11 15.79 19.60
CA SER A 532 -3.49 14.45 19.53
C SER A 532 -1.97 14.52 19.35
N ASP A 533 -1.28 13.47 19.79
CA ASP A 533 0.14 13.28 19.47
C ASP A 533 0.30 13.15 17.95
N GLY A 534 1.15 13.99 17.35
CA GLY A 534 1.32 14.08 15.89
C GLY A 534 0.53 15.19 15.18
N SER A 535 -0.25 16.00 15.91
CA SER A 535 -0.92 17.19 15.36
C SER A 535 0.05 18.35 15.09
N ILE A 536 -0.36 19.31 14.24
CA ILE A 536 0.37 20.58 14.05
C ILE A 536 0.53 21.31 15.38
N THR A 537 -0.57 21.47 16.13
CA THR A 537 -0.58 22.20 17.41
C THR A 537 0.39 21.59 18.42
N SER A 538 0.39 20.27 18.58
CA SER A 538 1.35 19.59 19.45
C SER A 538 2.79 19.77 18.95
N ALA A 539 3.04 19.61 17.65
CA ALA A 539 4.38 19.71 17.08
C ALA A 539 4.97 21.13 17.19
N VAL A 540 4.17 22.17 16.93
CA VAL A 540 4.59 23.57 17.10
C VAL A 540 4.89 23.86 18.57
N THR A 541 4.01 23.44 19.49
CA THR A 541 4.18 23.70 20.93
C THR A 541 5.46 23.08 21.49
N HIS A 542 5.89 21.92 20.99
CA HIS A 542 7.15 21.29 21.41
C HIS A 542 8.39 21.87 20.73
N ALA A 543 8.26 22.38 19.50
CA ALA A 543 9.41 22.79 18.69
C ALA A 543 9.66 24.30 18.67
N ALA A 544 8.66 25.12 19.00
CA ALA A 544 8.76 26.57 18.94
C ALA A 544 9.63 27.11 20.07
N THR A 545 10.46 28.10 19.74
CA THR A 545 11.30 28.84 20.69
C THR A 545 10.61 30.10 21.23
N CYS A 546 9.44 30.45 20.67
CA CYS A 546 8.61 31.59 21.04
C CYS A 546 7.26 31.13 21.62
N THR A 547 6.49 32.07 22.15
CA THR A 547 5.17 31.79 22.76
C THR A 547 4.20 31.25 21.72
N VAL A 548 3.54 30.14 22.03
CA VAL A 548 2.48 29.57 21.18
C VAL A 548 1.13 29.87 21.82
N ILE A 549 0.20 30.42 21.05
CA ILE A 549 -1.11 30.87 21.53
C ILE A 549 -2.21 30.24 20.67
N LEU A 550 -3.26 29.75 21.32
CA LEU A 550 -4.49 29.32 20.69
C LEU A 550 -5.46 30.51 20.66
N LEU A 551 -5.96 30.83 19.46
CA LEU A 551 -6.94 31.88 19.26
C LEU A 551 -8.31 31.27 18.95
N GLU A 552 -9.31 31.67 19.72
CA GLU A 552 -10.72 31.41 19.45
C GLU A 552 -11.43 32.75 19.25
N PRO A 553 -12.36 32.86 18.28
CA PRO A 553 -13.20 34.05 18.15
C PRO A 553 -13.89 34.37 19.49
N ASP A 554 -13.89 35.65 19.88
CA ASP A 554 -14.55 36.16 21.08
C ASP A 554 -14.04 35.62 22.43
N LYS A 555 -12.84 35.01 22.47
CA LYS A 555 -12.16 34.61 23.71
C LYS A 555 -10.77 35.22 23.83
N ASP A 556 -10.31 35.33 25.08
CA ASP A 556 -8.93 35.74 25.35
C ASP A 556 -7.93 34.68 24.82
N PRO A 557 -6.76 35.09 24.30
CA PRO A 557 -5.74 34.18 23.80
C PRO A 557 -5.26 33.18 24.88
N ASP A 558 -5.32 31.88 24.59
CA ASP A 558 -4.88 30.82 25.51
C ASP A 558 -3.45 30.38 25.20
N THR A 559 -2.53 30.52 26.16
CA THR A 559 -1.13 30.19 25.94
C THR A 559 -0.90 28.68 26.06
N LEU A 560 -0.43 28.08 24.97
CA LEU A 560 -0.19 26.65 24.88
C LEU A 560 1.17 26.30 25.48
N THR A 561 1.13 25.71 26.69
CA THR A 561 2.27 25.02 27.31
C THR A 561 2.07 23.51 27.25
N GLU A 562 3.12 22.71 27.46
CA GLU A 562 2.96 21.24 27.54
C GLU A 562 1.90 20.81 28.55
N SER A 563 1.84 21.49 29.71
CA SER A 563 0.85 21.20 30.75
C SER A 563 -0.58 21.53 30.30
N ARG A 564 -0.77 22.68 29.64
CA ARG A 564 -2.06 23.11 29.10
C ARG A 564 -2.54 22.21 27.97
N LEU A 565 -1.61 21.72 27.14
CA LEU A 565 -1.91 20.84 26.01
C LEU A 565 -2.39 19.46 26.49
N ARG A 566 -1.90 18.96 27.63
CA ARG A 566 -2.43 17.76 28.28
C ARG A 566 -3.85 17.97 28.81
N GLU A 567 -4.11 19.09 29.48
CA GLU A 567 -5.44 19.42 30.00
C GLU A 567 -6.50 19.54 28.88
N LEU A 568 -6.16 20.23 27.78
CA LEU A 568 -7.02 20.35 26.61
C LEU A 568 -7.27 19.00 25.92
N ARG A 569 -6.27 18.13 25.90
CA ARG A 569 -6.40 16.76 25.37
C ARG A 569 -7.32 15.90 26.22
N ASP A 570 -7.17 15.96 27.54
CA ASP A 570 -8.02 15.21 28.48
C ASP A 570 -9.48 15.70 28.42
N THR A 571 -9.68 17.01 28.30
CA THR A 571 -11.02 17.62 28.13
C THR A 571 -11.65 17.25 26.79
N ALA A 572 -10.85 17.14 25.72
CA ALA A 572 -11.35 16.74 24.41
C ALA A 572 -11.71 15.25 24.33
N ALA A 573 -11.13 14.41 25.19
CA ALA A 573 -11.37 12.97 25.25
C ALA A 573 -12.52 12.56 26.18
N ALA A 574 -12.98 13.47 27.06
CA ALA A 574 -14.14 13.34 27.92
C ALA A 574 -15.44 13.70 27.18
#